data_AF-A0A0N0DNY5-F1
#
_entry.id   AF-A0A0N0DNY5-F1
#
_cell.length_a   1.000
_cell.length_b   1.000
_cell.length_c   1.000
_cell.angle_alpha   90.00
_cell.angle_beta   90.00
_cell.angle_gamma   90.00
#
_symmetry.space_group_name_H-M   'P 1'
#
loop_
_entity.id
_entity.type
_entity.pdbx_description
1 polymer ?
#
loop_
_entity_poly.entity_id
_entity_poly.type
_entity_poly.pdbx_seq_one_letter_code
_entity_poly.pdbx_strand_id
1 'polypeptide(L)'
;MQIEKVYNNNVIQAIDQQGRELIVMGKGLGFQKKAGEELDTSKIEKTFVLQNDYQQSDLSSLYLQMESGEVEVVNAIINRAEETLEVQFDLSLYLALADHLHFVFQRCREGIFIENPLSWEVRKFYPKEYQIGLEALQLVQERLGLELGKGEASSIALHLVNAQKNGAFGKETQTISKIVTQILDIVRLHFGSVTYEEDTSYHRFVTHIQYFAQRVANGVVEGQLSRFLRLYNKNSPAYCGSLPF
;
A
#
# COMPACT_ATOMS: atom_id res chain seq x y z
N MET A 1 -22.51 18.60 13.79
CA MET A 1 -21.92 18.42 12.44
C MET A 1 -23.07 18.22 11.48
N GLN A 2 -23.03 18.86 10.32
CA GLN A 2 -24.08 18.73 9.32
C GLN A 2 -23.57 17.89 8.15
N ILE A 3 -24.39 16.95 7.66
CA ILE A 3 -24.03 16.11 6.52
C ILE A 3 -24.07 16.94 5.26
N GLU A 4 -22.96 17.00 4.52
CA GLU A 4 -22.90 17.66 3.22
C GLU A 4 -23.12 16.66 2.08
N LYS A 5 -22.51 15.48 2.19
CA LYS A 5 -22.63 14.42 1.19
C LYS A 5 -22.56 13.05 1.84
N VAL A 6 -23.38 12.12 1.36
CA VAL A 6 -23.31 10.70 1.76
C VAL A 6 -22.67 9.94 0.61
N TYR A 7 -21.54 9.26 0.86
CA TYR A 7 -20.89 8.44 -0.16
C TYR A 7 -21.43 7.01 -0.14
N ASN A 8 -21.47 6.40 1.04
CA ASN A 8 -22.08 5.09 1.24
C ASN A 8 -22.57 4.96 2.69
N ASN A 9 -22.98 3.75 3.09
CA ASN A 9 -23.51 3.51 4.43
C ASN A 9 -22.50 3.79 5.55
N ASN A 10 -21.20 3.85 5.25
CA ASN A 10 -20.13 3.91 6.25
C ASN A 10 -19.27 5.17 6.15
N VAL A 11 -19.36 5.93 5.05
CA VAL A 11 -18.54 7.13 4.81
C VAL A 11 -19.40 8.30 4.35
N ILE A 12 -19.21 9.43 5.00
CA ILE A 12 -19.89 10.69 4.69
C ILE A 12 -18.91 11.86 4.71
N GLN A 13 -19.27 12.92 3.98
CA GLN A 13 -18.70 14.24 4.14
C GLN A 13 -19.62 15.08 5.02
N ALA A 14 -19.04 15.77 6.00
CA ALA A 14 -19.74 16.66 6.91
C ALA A 14 -19.00 17.97 7.09
N ILE A 15 -19.72 19.02 7.48
CA ILE A 15 -19.14 20.31 7.85
C ILE A 15 -19.22 20.45 9.38
N ASP A 16 -18.11 20.88 9.98
CA ASP A 16 -18.04 21.16 11.41
C ASP A 16 -18.53 22.57 11.77
N GLN A 17 -18.55 22.89 13.06
CA GLN A 17 -19.01 24.21 13.52
C GLN A 17 -18.09 25.37 13.09
N GLN A 18 -16.87 25.07 12.63
CA GLN A 18 -15.89 26.05 12.17
C GLN A 18 -15.91 26.20 10.64
N GLY A 19 -16.83 25.53 9.95
CA GLY A 19 -16.93 25.55 8.49
C GLY A 19 -15.87 24.68 7.79
N ARG A 20 -15.19 23.77 8.50
CA ARG A 20 -14.21 22.86 7.92
C ARG A 20 -14.91 21.62 7.36
N GLU A 21 -14.48 21.20 6.18
CA GLU A 21 -14.92 19.95 5.58
C GLU A 21 -14.24 18.76 6.25
N LEU A 22 -15.05 17.79 6.65
CA LEU A 22 -14.66 16.58 7.36
C LEU A 22 -15.10 15.35 6.58
N ILE A 23 -14.26 14.33 6.58
CA ILE A 23 -14.65 12.97 6.27
C ILE A 23 -14.89 12.23 7.56
N VAL A 24 -16.08 11.66 7.67
CA VAL A 24 -16.49 10.90 8.85
C VAL A 24 -16.78 9.48 8.43
N MET A 25 -16.16 8.54 9.15
CA MET A 25 -16.30 7.11 8.92
C MET A 25 -16.88 6.44 10.16
N GLY A 26 -17.76 5.48 9.95
CA GLY A 26 -18.32 4.67 11.02
C GLY A 26 -19.40 3.73 10.52
N LYS A 27 -19.59 2.60 11.22
CA LYS A 27 -20.52 1.57 10.77
C LYS A 27 -21.98 2.07 10.72
N GLY A 28 -22.59 2.01 9.54
CA GLY A 28 -23.98 2.40 9.31
C GLY A 28 -24.27 3.88 9.53
N LEU A 29 -23.24 4.73 9.46
CA LEU A 29 -23.31 6.18 9.67
C LEU A 29 -24.15 6.88 8.59
N GLY A 30 -23.99 6.48 7.33
CA GLY A 30 -24.70 7.02 6.17
C GLY A 30 -26.01 6.30 5.84
N PHE A 31 -26.36 5.22 6.55
CA PHE A 31 -27.55 4.44 6.27
C PHE A 31 -28.82 5.26 6.49
N GLN A 32 -29.64 5.39 5.44
CA GLN A 32 -30.88 6.21 5.40
C GLN A 32 -30.68 7.71 5.69
N LYS A 33 -29.45 8.22 5.59
CA LYS A 33 -29.16 9.65 5.77
C LYS A 33 -29.14 10.40 4.43
N LYS A 34 -29.41 11.70 4.50
CA LYS A 34 -29.37 12.62 3.35
C LYS A 34 -28.56 13.87 3.67
N ALA A 35 -28.08 14.53 2.62
CA ALA A 35 -27.45 15.84 2.73
C ALA A 35 -28.38 16.83 3.44
N GLY A 36 -27.82 17.62 4.35
CA GLY A 36 -28.52 18.58 5.19
C GLY A 36 -28.98 18.04 6.54
N GLU A 37 -29.00 16.73 6.77
CA GLU A 37 -29.39 16.15 8.06
C GLU A 37 -28.28 16.26 9.12
N GLU A 38 -28.68 16.15 10.40
CA GLU A 38 -27.74 16.01 11.50
C GLU A 38 -27.12 14.61 11.55
N LEU A 39 -25.83 14.62 11.84
CA LEU A 39 -25.03 13.43 12.03
C LEU A 39 -25.14 12.89 13.45
N ASP A 40 -25.44 11.60 13.57
CA ASP A 40 -25.35 10.88 14.83
C ASP A 40 -23.88 10.67 15.21
N THR A 41 -23.41 11.47 16.18
CA THR A 41 -22.00 11.45 16.61
C THR A 41 -21.61 10.18 17.35
N SER A 42 -22.58 9.39 17.84
CA SER A 42 -22.31 8.14 18.56
C SER A 42 -21.79 7.02 17.66
N LYS A 43 -22.06 7.10 16.35
CA LYS A 43 -21.64 6.13 15.33
C LYS A 43 -20.30 6.49 14.69
N ILE A 44 -19.68 7.59 15.09
CA ILE A 44 -18.42 8.04 14.51
C ILE A 44 -17.28 7.18 15.07
N GLU A 45 -16.57 6.50 14.18
CA GLU A 45 -15.35 5.76 14.52
C GLU A 45 -14.11 6.60 14.21
N LYS A 46 -14.11 7.31 13.07
CA LYS A 46 -12.99 8.14 12.63
C LYS A 46 -13.47 9.45 12.01
N THR A 47 -12.67 10.49 12.16
CA THR A 47 -12.90 11.80 11.53
C THR A 47 -11.59 12.36 11.01
N PHE A 48 -11.59 12.79 9.75
CA PHE A 48 -10.45 13.41 9.08
C PHE A 48 -10.84 14.79 8.57
N VAL A 49 -9.94 15.76 8.69
CA VAL A 49 -10.12 17.09 8.08
C VAL A 49 -9.60 17.03 6.65
N LEU A 50 -10.43 17.42 5.68
CA LEU A 50 -9.99 17.55 4.29
C LEU A 50 -9.08 18.78 4.16
N GLN A 51 -7.88 18.57 3.61
CA GLN A 51 -6.91 19.66 3.46
C GLN A 51 -7.01 20.36 2.09
N ASN A 52 -7.60 19.70 1.09
CA ASN A 52 -7.64 20.17 -0.29
C ASN A 52 -8.60 19.35 -1.18
N ASP A 53 -9.12 20.01 -2.22
CA ASP A 53 -10.15 19.49 -3.15
C ASP A 53 -9.77 18.16 -3.83
N TYR A 54 -8.47 17.92 -4.04
CA TYR A 54 -7.98 16.66 -4.64
C TYR A 54 -8.26 15.44 -3.76
N GLN A 55 -8.13 15.57 -2.43
CA GLN A 55 -8.46 14.48 -1.51
C GLN A 55 -9.95 14.14 -1.56
N GLN A 56 -10.79 15.15 -1.78
CA GLN A 56 -12.23 15.00 -1.90
C GLN A 56 -12.63 14.27 -3.18
N SER A 57 -11.98 14.58 -4.32
CA SER A 57 -12.27 13.91 -5.59
C SER A 57 -11.90 12.43 -5.58
N ASP A 58 -10.69 12.09 -5.13
CA ASP A 58 -10.20 10.70 -5.06
C ASP A 58 -11.00 9.85 -4.07
N LEU A 59 -11.39 10.43 -2.94
CA LEU A 59 -12.30 9.77 -2.00
C LEU A 59 -13.65 9.49 -2.61
N SER A 60 -14.22 10.49 -3.30
CA SER A 60 -15.56 10.38 -3.84
C SER A 60 -15.66 9.29 -4.89
N SER A 61 -14.69 9.17 -5.79
CA SER A 61 -14.71 8.14 -6.84
C SER A 61 -14.56 6.74 -6.26
N LEU A 62 -13.62 6.55 -5.32
CA LEU A 62 -13.32 5.24 -4.75
C LEU A 62 -14.46 4.73 -3.85
N TYR A 63 -14.88 5.52 -2.87
CA TYR A 63 -15.88 5.06 -1.88
C TYR A 63 -17.30 4.95 -2.45
N LEU A 64 -17.59 5.58 -3.60
CA LEU A 64 -18.85 5.36 -4.33
C LEU A 64 -18.86 4.01 -5.08
N GLN A 65 -17.69 3.47 -5.43
CA GLN A 65 -17.56 2.21 -6.18
C GLN A 65 -17.48 1.00 -5.26
N MET A 66 -17.04 1.19 -4.01
CA MET A 66 -16.91 0.11 -3.03
C MET A 66 -18.24 -0.26 -2.36
N GLU A 67 -18.43 -1.56 -2.15
CA GLU A 67 -19.55 -2.04 -1.35
C GLU A 67 -19.34 -1.76 0.15
N SER A 68 -20.43 -1.65 0.92
CA SER A 68 -20.35 -1.37 2.36
C SER A 68 -19.52 -2.41 3.12
N GLY A 69 -19.60 -3.69 2.71
CA GLY A 69 -18.79 -4.75 3.29
C GLY A 69 -17.29 -4.59 3.04
N GLU A 70 -16.89 -4.12 1.86
CA GLU A 70 -15.49 -3.87 1.51
C GLU A 70 -14.92 -2.74 2.37
N VAL A 71 -15.68 -1.65 2.54
CA VAL A 71 -15.31 -0.53 3.41
C VAL A 71 -15.15 -0.97 4.87
N GLU A 72 -16.07 -1.80 5.37
CA GLU A 72 -16.00 -2.34 6.74
C GLU A 72 -14.76 -3.21 6.96
N VAL A 73 -14.36 -3.98 5.96
CA VAL A 73 -13.15 -4.79 6.01
C VAL A 73 -11.91 -3.91 6.03
N VAL A 74 -11.80 -2.92 5.12
CA VAL A 74 -10.66 -1.99 5.10
C VAL A 74 -10.51 -1.28 6.44
N ASN A 75 -11.59 -0.70 6.97
CA ASN A 75 -11.57 -0.01 8.25
C ASN A 75 -11.16 -0.93 9.40
N ALA A 76 -11.67 -2.17 9.43
CA ALA A 76 -11.31 -3.15 10.45
C ALA A 76 -9.82 -3.55 10.37
N ILE A 77 -9.26 -3.71 9.17
CA ILE A 77 -7.83 -3.99 8.99
C ILE A 77 -6.98 -2.84 9.53
N ILE A 78 -7.33 -1.59 9.20
CA ILE A 78 -6.57 -0.42 9.64
C ILE A 78 -6.69 -0.23 11.15
N ASN A 79 -7.89 -0.35 11.72
CA ASN A 79 -8.10 -0.28 13.17
C ASN A 79 -7.26 -1.34 13.91
N ARG A 80 -7.26 -2.59 13.40
CA ARG A 80 -6.42 -3.66 13.94
C ARG A 80 -4.94 -3.33 13.86
N ALA A 81 -4.50 -2.72 12.75
CA ALA A 81 -3.12 -2.29 12.56
C ALA A 81 -2.73 -1.17 13.53
N GLU A 82 -3.58 -0.16 13.72
CA GLU A 82 -3.35 0.93 14.66
C GLU A 82 -3.23 0.42 16.11
N GLU A 83 -4.13 -0.49 16.52
CA GLU A 83 -4.06 -1.13 17.84
C GLU A 83 -2.77 -1.93 18.04
N THR A 84 -2.40 -2.73 17.03
CA THR A 84 -1.24 -3.65 17.13
C THR A 84 0.10 -2.92 17.04
N LEU A 85 0.16 -1.85 16.26
CA LEU A 85 1.38 -1.08 16.00
C LEU A 85 1.48 0.16 16.90
N GLU A 86 0.44 0.46 17.69
CA GLU A 86 0.34 1.62 18.59
C GLU A 86 0.57 2.96 17.84
N VAL A 87 0.03 3.06 16.62
CA VAL A 87 0.11 4.26 15.78
C VAL A 87 -1.27 4.74 15.39
N GLN A 88 -1.35 5.96 14.86
CA GLN A 88 -2.52 6.46 14.16
C GLN A 88 -2.14 6.73 12.72
N PHE A 89 -2.96 6.28 11.78
CA PHE A 89 -2.72 6.49 10.36
C PHE A 89 -3.55 7.65 9.82
N ASP A 90 -2.99 8.33 8.82
CA ASP A 90 -3.69 9.38 8.11
C ASP A 90 -4.63 8.82 7.04
N LEU A 91 -5.57 9.67 6.61
CA LEU A 91 -6.52 9.40 5.53
C LEU A 91 -5.88 8.83 4.25
N SER A 92 -4.62 9.17 3.97
CA SER A 92 -3.88 8.64 2.82
C SER A 92 -3.70 7.12 2.85
N LEU A 93 -3.56 6.51 4.04
CA LEU A 93 -3.52 5.04 4.14
C LEU A 93 -4.90 4.45 3.84
N TYR A 94 -5.96 5.03 4.41
CA TYR A 94 -7.33 4.57 4.18
C TYR A 94 -7.66 4.57 2.69
N LEU A 95 -7.26 5.61 1.98
CA LEU A 95 -7.39 5.69 0.52
C LEU A 95 -6.56 4.63 -0.21
N ALA A 96 -5.26 4.57 0.05
CA ALA A 96 -4.35 3.67 -0.67
C ALA A 96 -4.68 2.19 -0.43
N LEU A 97 -5.03 1.83 0.80
CA LEU A 97 -5.40 0.46 1.14
C LEU A 97 -6.79 0.10 0.62
N ALA A 98 -7.75 1.03 0.66
CA ALA A 98 -9.07 0.82 0.07
C ALA A 98 -8.99 0.58 -1.44
N ASP A 99 -8.19 1.37 -2.15
CA ASP A 99 -7.97 1.22 -3.60
C ASP A 99 -7.33 -0.14 -3.91
N HIS A 100 -6.23 -0.48 -3.22
CA HIS A 100 -5.57 -1.78 -3.37
C HIS A 100 -6.52 -2.95 -3.09
N LEU A 101 -7.26 -2.92 -1.98
CA LEU A 101 -8.13 -4.02 -1.60
C LEU A 101 -9.37 -4.12 -2.49
N HIS A 102 -9.99 -3.00 -2.86
CA HIS A 102 -11.09 -3.00 -3.84
C HIS A 102 -10.65 -3.67 -5.15
N PHE A 103 -9.46 -3.28 -5.62
CA PHE A 103 -8.85 -3.83 -6.81
C PHE A 103 -8.55 -5.34 -6.68
N VAL A 104 -8.01 -5.78 -5.53
CA VAL A 104 -7.76 -7.20 -5.21
C VAL A 104 -9.08 -8.00 -5.15
N PHE A 105 -10.14 -7.45 -4.57
CA PHE A 105 -11.44 -8.13 -4.49
C PHE A 105 -12.05 -8.34 -5.88
N GLN A 106 -11.96 -7.33 -6.76
CA GLN A 106 -12.39 -7.45 -8.15
C GLN A 106 -11.65 -8.59 -8.88
N ARG A 107 -10.31 -8.58 -8.86
CA ARG A 107 -9.51 -9.64 -9.50
C ARG A 107 -9.74 -11.02 -8.88
N CYS A 108 -9.92 -11.10 -7.56
CA CYS A 108 -10.20 -12.37 -6.89
C CYS A 108 -11.53 -12.98 -7.35
N ARG A 109 -12.57 -12.15 -7.58
CA ARG A 109 -13.85 -12.61 -8.15
C ARG A 109 -13.70 -13.12 -9.58
N GLU A 110 -12.70 -12.64 -10.31
CA GLU A 110 -12.32 -13.11 -11.65
C GLU A 110 -11.38 -14.34 -11.61
N GLY A 111 -10.96 -14.79 -10.42
CA GLY A 111 -10.02 -15.90 -10.25
C GLY A 111 -8.56 -15.54 -10.59
N ILE A 112 -8.21 -14.25 -10.61
CA ILE A 112 -6.85 -13.78 -10.89
C ILE A 112 -6.12 -13.56 -9.58
N PHE A 113 -4.96 -14.24 -9.43
CA PHE A 113 -4.09 -14.12 -8.27
C PHE A 113 -2.74 -13.55 -8.68
N ILE A 114 -2.18 -12.69 -7.82
CA ILE A 114 -0.88 -12.07 -8.02
C ILE A 114 -0.01 -12.37 -6.82
N GLU A 115 1.20 -12.87 -7.08
CA GLU A 115 2.19 -13.01 -6.04
C GLU A 115 2.92 -11.70 -5.80
N ASN A 116 3.19 -11.40 -4.53
CA ASN A 116 4.02 -10.26 -4.19
C ASN A 116 5.49 -10.69 -4.25
N PRO A 117 6.30 -10.07 -5.13
CA PRO A 117 7.69 -10.45 -5.36
C PRO A 117 8.63 -10.14 -4.18
N LEU A 118 8.14 -9.41 -3.17
CA LEU A 118 8.84 -9.07 -1.93
C LEU A 118 8.31 -9.87 -0.72
N SER A 119 7.53 -10.93 -0.94
CA SER A 119 6.86 -11.63 0.16
C SER A 119 7.79 -12.18 1.23
N TRP A 120 8.97 -12.67 0.82
CA TRP A 120 9.96 -13.18 1.75
C TRP A 120 10.56 -12.05 2.60
N GLU A 121 10.96 -10.96 1.95
CA GLU A 121 11.55 -9.78 2.56
C GLU A 121 10.59 -9.15 3.55
N VAL A 122 9.32 -8.98 3.15
CA VAL A 122 8.30 -8.38 4.01
C VAL A 122 8.07 -9.24 5.24
N ARG A 123 7.94 -10.57 5.07
CA ARG A 123 7.81 -11.50 6.20
C ARG A 123 9.04 -11.47 7.13
N LYS A 124 10.24 -11.29 6.56
CA LYS A 124 11.49 -11.32 7.33
C LYS A 124 11.73 -10.03 8.10
N PHE A 125 11.50 -8.88 7.47
CA PHE A 125 11.86 -7.56 8.01
C PHE A 125 10.70 -6.86 8.71
N TYR A 126 9.45 -7.17 8.33
CA TYR A 126 8.23 -6.57 8.90
C TYR A 126 7.27 -7.65 9.41
N PRO A 127 7.71 -8.51 10.36
CA PRO A 127 6.93 -9.66 10.81
C PRO A 127 5.61 -9.25 11.51
N LYS A 128 5.56 -8.08 12.15
CA LYS A 128 4.33 -7.58 12.79
C LYS A 128 3.30 -7.16 11.75
N GLU A 129 3.71 -6.34 10.79
CA GLU A 129 2.88 -5.87 9.69
C GLU A 129 2.44 -7.04 8.80
N TYR A 130 3.32 -8.00 8.54
CA TYR A 130 2.98 -9.23 7.82
C TYR A 130 1.94 -10.06 8.56
N GLN A 131 2.04 -10.17 9.89
CA GLN A 131 1.04 -10.88 10.70
C GLN A 131 -0.32 -10.19 10.61
N ILE A 132 -0.37 -8.85 10.64
CA ILE A 132 -1.61 -8.09 10.41
C ILE A 132 -2.14 -8.37 8.99
N GLY A 133 -1.27 -8.46 8.00
CA GLY A 133 -1.64 -8.87 6.64
C GLY A 133 -2.29 -10.25 6.59
N LEU A 134 -1.78 -11.24 7.33
CA LEU A 134 -2.38 -12.57 7.42
C LEU A 134 -3.75 -12.55 8.10
N GLU A 135 -3.89 -11.82 9.20
CA GLU A 135 -5.17 -11.61 9.88
C GLU A 135 -6.18 -10.91 8.95
N ALA A 136 -5.72 -9.97 8.12
CA ALA A 136 -6.55 -9.32 7.12
C ALA A 136 -7.09 -10.30 6.07
N LEU A 137 -6.29 -11.26 5.59
CA LEU A 137 -6.78 -12.27 4.64
C LEU A 137 -7.88 -13.14 5.26
N GLN A 138 -7.73 -13.51 6.54
CA GLN A 138 -8.76 -14.26 7.27
C GLN A 138 -10.05 -13.44 7.40
N LEU A 139 -9.92 -12.16 7.76
CA LEU A 139 -11.06 -11.26 7.90
C LEU A 139 -11.82 -11.08 6.57
N VAL A 140 -11.09 -10.97 5.46
CA VAL A 140 -11.68 -10.90 4.11
C VAL A 140 -12.47 -12.17 3.80
N GLN A 141 -11.88 -13.34 4.08
CA GLN A 141 -12.57 -14.62 3.87
C GLN A 141 -13.85 -14.74 4.71
N GLU A 142 -13.79 -14.34 5.98
CA GLU A 142 -14.94 -14.41 6.89
C GLU A 142 -16.08 -13.46 6.50
N ARG A 143 -15.76 -12.23 6.06
CA ARG A 143 -16.76 -11.18 5.81
C ARG A 143 -17.25 -11.11 4.37
N LEU A 144 -16.37 -11.42 3.41
CA LEU A 144 -16.66 -11.30 1.97
C LEU A 144 -16.70 -12.66 1.26
N GLY A 145 -16.25 -13.75 1.91
CA GLY A 145 -16.17 -15.06 1.27
C GLY A 145 -15.12 -15.14 0.17
N LEU A 146 -14.13 -14.24 0.16
CA LEU A 146 -13.07 -14.16 -0.84
C LEU A 146 -11.75 -14.73 -0.30
N GLU A 147 -11.24 -15.79 -0.94
CA GLU A 147 -9.96 -16.38 -0.58
C GLU A 147 -8.82 -15.65 -1.30
N LEU A 148 -8.14 -14.76 -0.60
CA LEU A 148 -7.02 -14.02 -1.16
C LEU A 148 -5.72 -14.83 -1.16
N GLY A 149 -4.88 -14.60 -2.17
CA GLY A 149 -3.54 -15.16 -2.24
C GLY A 149 -2.65 -14.67 -1.09
N LYS A 150 -1.74 -15.51 -0.60
CA LYS A 150 -0.82 -15.16 0.51
C LYS A 150 0.09 -13.96 0.20
N GLY A 151 0.34 -13.67 -1.07
CA GLY A 151 1.08 -12.49 -1.52
C GLY A 151 0.42 -11.18 -1.06
N GLU A 152 -0.90 -11.16 -0.90
CA GLU A 152 -1.63 -9.97 -0.45
C GLU A 152 -1.34 -9.58 0.99
N ALA A 153 -0.98 -10.54 1.86
CA ALA A 153 -0.52 -10.23 3.20
C ALA A 153 0.74 -9.36 3.18
N SER A 154 1.64 -9.61 2.22
CA SER A 154 2.85 -8.81 2.01
C SER A 154 2.54 -7.43 1.47
N SER A 155 1.55 -7.31 0.57
CA SER A 155 1.10 -6.03 0.00
C SER A 155 0.47 -5.15 1.08
N ILE A 156 -0.45 -5.72 1.88
CA ILE A 156 -1.08 -5.04 3.02
C ILE A 156 -0.01 -4.56 4.01
N ALA A 157 0.92 -5.44 4.38
CA ALA A 157 2.01 -5.09 5.27
C ALA A 157 2.85 -3.92 4.74
N LEU A 158 3.13 -3.90 3.43
CA LEU A 158 3.87 -2.80 2.81
C LEU A 158 3.09 -1.47 2.85
N HIS A 159 1.77 -1.48 2.66
CA HIS A 159 0.94 -0.30 2.86
C HIS A 159 1.04 0.24 4.29
N LEU A 160 0.99 -0.65 5.30
CA LEU A 160 1.13 -0.27 6.71
C LEU A 160 2.52 0.34 6.98
N VAL A 161 3.58 -0.33 6.54
CA VAL A 161 4.97 0.14 6.70
C VAL A 161 5.16 1.52 6.06
N ASN A 162 4.65 1.72 4.85
CA ASN A 162 4.78 3.00 4.14
C ASN A 162 4.00 4.13 4.81
N ALA A 163 2.91 3.82 5.50
CA ALA A 163 2.04 4.79 6.16
C ALA A 163 2.47 5.15 7.58
N GLN A 164 3.34 4.36 8.23
CA GLN A 164 3.88 4.70 9.54
C GLN A 164 4.78 5.94 9.41
N LYS A 165 4.22 7.12 9.73
CA LYS A 165 4.96 8.39 9.64
C LYS A 165 6.06 8.54 10.71
N ASN A 166 5.99 7.80 11.82
CA ASN A 166 6.89 7.96 12.98
C ASN A 166 7.27 6.64 13.70
N GLY A 167 7.09 5.48 13.06
CA GLY A 167 7.45 4.17 13.66
C GLY A 167 8.92 3.83 13.44
N ALA A 168 9.79 4.21 14.38
CA ALA A 168 11.18 3.77 14.54
C ALA A 168 12.21 3.97 13.39
N PHE A 169 11.85 4.39 12.16
CA PHE A 169 12.82 4.47 11.06
C PHE A 169 12.58 5.67 10.12
N GLY A 170 13.66 6.43 9.85
CA GLY A 170 13.64 7.70 9.11
C GLY A 170 13.50 7.59 7.58
N LYS A 171 13.72 8.72 6.88
CA LYS A 171 13.70 8.91 5.41
C LYS A 171 14.49 7.85 4.62
N GLU A 172 15.47 7.23 5.26
CA GLU A 172 16.37 6.23 4.68
C GLU A 172 15.63 4.95 4.27
N THR A 173 14.71 4.41 5.09
CA THR A 173 13.98 3.17 4.78
C THR A 173 13.01 3.34 3.61
N GLN A 174 12.34 4.49 3.51
CA GLN A 174 11.49 4.84 2.37
C GLN A 174 12.31 5.00 1.09
N THR A 175 13.50 5.58 1.19
CA THR A 175 14.43 5.73 0.07
C THR A 175 14.92 4.36 -0.42
N ILE A 176 15.25 3.46 0.50
CA ILE A 176 15.68 2.10 0.17
C ILE A 176 14.58 1.33 -0.56
N SER A 177 13.35 1.32 -0.03
CA SER A 177 12.22 0.62 -0.66
C SER A 177 11.92 1.16 -2.06
N LYS A 178 11.92 2.49 -2.22
CA LYS A 178 11.70 3.13 -3.52
C LYS A 178 12.77 2.76 -4.55
N ILE A 179 14.06 2.77 -4.16
CA ILE A 179 15.16 2.38 -5.05
C ILE A 179 15.02 0.91 -5.48
N VAL A 180 14.74 0.02 -4.53
CA VAL A 180 14.60 -1.42 -4.81
C VAL A 180 13.47 -1.66 -5.81
N THR A 181 12.28 -1.10 -5.56
CA THR A 181 11.12 -1.28 -6.44
C THR A 181 11.37 -0.70 -7.83
N GLN A 182 11.93 0.50 -7.94
CA GLN A 182 12.22 1.13 -9.24
C GLN A 182 13.22 0.33 -10.08
N ILE A 183 14.25 -0.25 -9.46
CA ILE A 183 15.22 -1.08 -10.18
C ILE A 183 14.57 -2.38 -10.64
N LEU A 184 13.75 -3.01 -9.79
CA LEU A 184 13.01 -4.22 -10.17
C LEU A 184 12.06 -3.94 -11.33
N ASP A 185 11.38 -2.79 -11.33
CA ASP A 185 10.47 -2.39 -12.41
C ASP A 185 11.21 -2.14 -13.73
N ILE A 186 12.37 -1.46 -13.70
CA ILE A 186 13.21 -1.26 -14.89
C ILE A 186 13.63 -2.61 -15.48
N VAL A 187 14.07 -3.54 -14.65
CA VAL A 187 14.48 -4.88 -15.11
C VAL A 187 13.29 -5.65 -15.67
N ARG A 188 12.12 -5.61 -15.03
CA ARG A 188 10.90 -6.23 -15.57
C ARG A 188 10.49 -5.64 -16.92
N LEU A 189 10.53 -4.31 -17.05
CA LEU A 189 10.16 -3.60 -18.27
C LEU A 189 11.15 -3.87 -19.42
N HIS A 190 12.44 -4.02 -19.12
CA HIS A 190 13.48 -4.22 -20.12
C HIS A 190 13.55 -5.67 -20.64
N PHE A 191 13.30 -6.65 -19.78
CA PHE A 191 13.47 -8.08 -20.10
C PHE A 191 12.16 -8.83 -20.35
N GLY A 192 10.99 -8.20 -20.17
CA GLY A 192 9.70 -8.89 -20.18
C GLY A 192 9.52 -9.77 -18.94
N SER A 193 8.38 -10.42 -18.76
CA SER A 193 8.06 -11.23 -17.57
C SER A 193 9.13 -12.28 -17.25
N VAL A 194 9.92 -11.98 -16.21
CA VAL A 194 10.91 -12.87 -15.61
C VAL A 194 10.18 -13.65 -14.51
N THR A 195 9.51 -14.75 -14.87
CA THR A 195 9.01 -15.77 -13.92
C THR A 195 10.20 -16.56 -13.36
N TYR A 196 10.84 -16.03 -12.33
CA TYR A 196 11.98 -16.69 -11.65
C TYR A 196 11.85 -16.58 -10.13
N GLU A 197 10.61 -16.62 -9.63
CA GLU A 197 10.26 -16.48 -8.21
C GLU A 197 10.83 -17.62 -7.32
N GLU A 198 11.35 -18.69 -7.94
CA GLU A 198 12.06 -19.79 -7.25
C GLU A 198 13.57 -19.87 -7.58
N ASP A 199 14.13 -18.97 -8.40
CA ASP A 199 15.56 -19.03 -8.77
C ASP A 199 16.45 -18.33 -7.74
N THR A 200 17.43 -19.07 -7.21
CA THR A 200 18.52 -18.56 -6.38
C THR A 200 19.22 -17.31 -6.96
N SER A 201 19.24 -17.18 -8.29
CA SER A 201 19.80 -16.03 -9.00
C SER A 201 18.97 -14.76 -8.81
N TYR A 202 17.64 -14.89 -8.80
CA TYR A 202 16.71 -13.78 -8.54
C TYR A 202 16.80 -13.31 -7.08
N HIS A 203 16.83 -14.24 -6.12
CA HIS A 203 17.02 -13.89 -4.71
C HIS A 203 18.35 -13.18 -4.45
N ARG A 204 19.43 -13.65 -5.08
CA ARG A 204 20.74 -13.00 -5.01
C ARG A 204 20.70 -11.60 -5.60
N PHE A 205 20.00 -11.43 -6.72
CA PHE A 205 19.80 -10.13 -7.36
C PHE A 205 19.08 -9.14 -6.44
N VAL A 206 17.90 -9.50 -5.91
CA VAL A 206 17.12 -8.63 -4.99
C VAL A 206 17.94 -8.26 -3.76
N THR A 207 18.62 -9.24 -3.14
CA THR A 207 19.49 -9.02 -1.98
C THR A 207 20.61 -8.01 -2.28
N HIS A 208 21.25 -8.10 -3.44
CA HIS A 208 22.30 -7.15 -3.82
C HIS A 208 21.76 -5.76 -4.15
N ILE A 209 20.55 -5.65 -4.71
CA ILE A 209 19.88 -4.36 -4.92
C ILE A 209 19.52 -3.72 -3.58
N GLN A 210 19.09 -4.50 -2.58
CA GLN A 210 18.86 -4.00 -1.23
C GLN A 210 20.13 -3.46 -0.58
N TYR A 211 21.25 -4.19 -0.67
CA TYR A 211 22.55 -3.69 -0.20
C TYR A 211 23.00 -2.44 -0.95
N PHE A 212 22.71 -2.35 -2.25
CA PHE A 212 22.98 -1.15 -3.04
C PHE A 212 22.13 0.04 -2.56
N ALA A 213 20.82 -0.15 -2.40
CA ALA A 213 19.89 0.86 -1.94
C ALA A 213 20.25 1.36 -0.53
N GLN A 214 20.66 0.46 0.37
CA GLN A 214 21.17 0.81 1.70
C GLN A 214 22.44 1.67 1.62
N ARG A 215 23.41 1.31 0.75
CA ARG A 215 24.63 2.13 0.57
C ARG A 215 24.32 3.51 0.01
N VAL A 216 23.42 3.60 -0.96
CA VAL A 216 22.99 4.87 -1.58
C VAL A 216 22.26 5.75 -0.57
N ALA A 217 21.30 5.18 0.18
CA ALA A 217 20.57 5.91 1.20
C ALA A 217 21.48 6.43 2.33
N ASN A 218 22.54 5.69 2.66
CA ASN A 218 23.52 6.06 3.68
C ASN A 218 24.66 6.97 3.13
N GLY A 219 24.58 7.43 1.88
CA GLY A 219 25.57 8.34 1.29
C GLY A 219 26.94 7.73 0.99
N VAL A 220 27.08 6.40 1.05
CA VAL A 220 28.34 5.69 0.77
C VAL A 220 28.43 5.43 -0.74
N VAL A 221 28.95 6.42 -1.47
CA VAL A 221 29.21 6.32 -2.92
C VAL A 221 30.71 6.36 -3.18
N GLU A 222 31.42 5.29 -2.80
CA GLU A 222 32.77 5.04 -3.33
C GLU A 222 32.71 3.91 -4.35
N GLY A 223 33.01 4.24 -5.61
CA GLY A 223 33.09 3.29 -6.70
C GLY A 223 34.36 3.52 -7.52
N GLN A 224 35.48 2.93 -7.12
CA GLN A 224 36.54 2.68 -8.09
C GLN A 224 36.07 1.56 -9.03
N LEU A 225 36.16 1.80 -10.35
CA LEU A 225 35.82 0.80 -11.36
C LEU A 225 36.71 -0.44 -11.18
N SER A 226 36.17 -1.46 -10.52
CA SER A 226 36.92 -2.65 -10.14
C SER A 226 37.38 -3.41 -11.39
N ARG A 227 38.58 -3.97 -11.32
CA ARG A 227 39.18 -4.83 -12.39
C ARG A 227 38.22 -5.94 -12.83
N PHE A 228 37.34 -6.38 -11.93
CA PHE A 228 36.27 -7.33 -12.14
C PHE A 228 35.21 -6.85 -13.17
N LEU A 229 34.73 -5.61 -13.07
CA LEU A 229 33.77 -5.04 -14.02
C LEU A 229 34.34 -4.93 -15.45
N ARG A 230 35.65 -4.65 -15.56
CA ARG A 230 36.35 -4.63 -16.87
C ARG A 230 36.45 -6.01 -17.51
N LEU A 231 36.62 -7.07 -16.70
CA LEU A 231 36.67 -8.46 -17.16
C LEU A 231 35.27 -8.97 -17.55
N TYR A 232 34.23 -8.58 -16.80
CA TYR A 232 32.84 -8.95 -17.09
C TYR A 232 32.35 -8.36 -18.42
N ASN A 233 32.58 -7.06 -18.65
CA ASN A 233 32.23 -6.40 -19.92
C ASN A 233 32.97 -6.99 -21.14
N LYS A 234 34.15 -7.60 -20.93
CA LYS A 234 34.91 -8.23 -22.00
C LYS A 234 34.37 -9.61 -22.40
N ASN A 235 33.65 -10.29 -21.50
CA ASN A 235 33.19 -11.69 -21.67
C ASN A 235 31.67 -11.83 -21.87
N SER A 236 30.88 -10.75 -21.79
CA SER A 236 29.45 -10.73 -22.09
C SER A 236 29.12 -9.59 -23.08
N PRO A 237 29.22 -9.82 -24.42
CA PRO A 237 29.13 -8.76 -25.41
C PRO A 237 27.70 -8.27 -25.72
N ALA A 238 26.66 -8.82 -25.10
CA ALA A 238 25.29 -8.69 -25.58
C ALA A 238 24.61 -7.31 -25.36
N TYR A 239 25.25 -6.33 -24.72
CA TYR A 239 24.59 -5.05 -24.39
C TYR A 239 25.43 -3.80 -24.67
N CYS A 240 26.35 -3.86 -25.63
CA CYS A 240 26.98 -2.65 -26.19
C CYS A 240 26.43 -2.38 -27.59
N GLY A 241 25.12 -2.17 -27.68
CA GLY A 241 24.45 -1.64 -28.87
C GLY A 241 24.63 -0.13 -28.93
N SER A 242 25.42 0.30 -29.90
CA SER A 242 25.65 1.69 -30.32
C SER A 242 24.36 2.50 -30.45
N LEU A 243 24.27 3.63 -29.76
CA LEU A 243 23.53 4.79 -30.24
C LEU A 243 24.57 5.83 -30.68
N PRO A 244 24.57 6.25 -31.96
CA PRO A 244 25.42 7.34 -32.41
C PRO A 244 24.94 8.66 -31.80
N PHE A 245 25.91 9.56 -31.61
CA PHE A 245 25.84 10.91 -31.03
C PHE A 245 24.54 11.70 -31.27
#